data_AF-A0A932VLK2-F1
#
_entry.id   AF-A0A932VLK2-F1
#
_cell.length_a   1.000
_cell.length_b   1.000
_cell.length_c   1.000
_cell.angle_alpha   90.00
_cell.angle_beta   90.00
_cell.angle_gamma   90.00
#
_symmetry.space_group_name_H-M   'P 1'
#
loop_
_entity.id
_entity.type
_entity.pdbx_description
1 polymer ?
#
loop_
_entity_poly.entity_id
_entity_poly.type
_entity_poly.pdbx_seq_one_letter_code
_entity_poly.pdbx_strand_id
1 'polypeptide(L)'
;MRTSYHHNLGAGFFFAFIFAFFMVLSPSISIAEEAVSHPDEKEITVSGTVEKAAIDEKGEVIAVEIWVAQGDAYDYYLVNDTPDGNALLGLVGAKVTATGILEEDEDGNKILTVKKYSVLK
;
A
#
# COMPACT_ATOMS: atom_id res chain seq x y z
N MET A 1 -42.02 8.14 -20.54
CA MET A 1 -41.28 9.01 -19.60
C MET A 1 -39.91 9.30 -20.18
N ARG A 2 -39.50 10.58 -20.10
CA ARG A 2 -38.27 11.24 -20.61
C ARG A 2 -36.98 10.42 -20.41
N THR A 3 -36.23 10.05 -21.45
CA THR A 3 -35.09 10.74 -22.13
C THR A 3 -33.87 11.06 -21.26
N SER A 4 -32.76 10.41 -21.62
CA SER A 4 -31.36 10.88 -21.72
C SER A 4 -30.75 11.82 -20.67
N TYR A 5 -29.57 11.42 -20.17
CA TYR A 5 -28.47 12.36 -19.97
C TYR A 5 -27.18 11.80 -20.57
N HIS A 6 -26.71 12.52 -21.59
CA HIS A 6 -25.38 12.51 -22.19
C HIS A 6 -24.87 13.94 -21.97
N HIS A 7 -23.72 14.14 -21.31
CA HIS A 7 -22.86 15.33 -21.42
C HIS A 7 -21.49 14.93 -20.85
N ASN A 8 -20.43 14.70 -21.63
CA ASN A 8 -19.61 15.58 -22.46
C ASN A 8 -18.85 16.69 -21.71
N LEU A 9 -17.55 16.73 -22.05
CA LEU A 9 -16.66 17.89 -22.20
C LEU A 9 -16.07 18.57 -20.96
N GLY A 10 -14.74 18.71 -21.00
CA GLY A 10 -14.03 19.65 -20.12
C GLY A 10 -12.51 19.62 -20.21
N ALA A 11 -11.93 19.63 -21.41
CA ALA A 11 -10.53 20.06 -21.57
C ALA A 11 -10.43 21.56 -21.22
N GLY A 12 -9.43 21.93 -20.41
CA GLY A 12 -9.23 23.31 -19.97
C GLY A 12 -7.80 23.57 -19.51
N PHE A 13 -6.90 23.72 -20.47
CA PHE A 13 -5.65 24.45 -20.31
C PHE A 13 -5.93 25.89 -19.85
N PHE A 14 -5.30 26.36 -18.77
CA PHE A 14 -5.07 27.79 -18.56
C PHE A 14 -3.70 28.00 -17.90
N PHE A 15 -2.76 28.49 -18.70
CA PHE A 15 -1.56 29.17 -18.25
C PHE A 15 -1.97 30.59 -17.83
N ALA A 16 -1.59 31.02 -16.62
CA ALA A 16 -1.46 32.43 -16.31
C ALA A 16 -0.38 32.65 -15.24
N PHE A 17 0.64 33.40 -15.64
CA PHE A 17 1.63 34.09 -14.82
C PHE A 17 0.98 34.85 -13.65
N ILE A 18 1.72 35.01 -12.54
CA ILE A 18 2.07 36.32 -11.96
C ILE A 18 3.14 36.08 -10.88
N PHE A 19 4.33 36.64 -11.12
CA PHE A 19 5.38 36.84 -10.13
C PHE A 19 5.05 38.15 -9.40
N ALA A 20 4.76 38.09 -8.10
CA ALA A 20 4.66 39.29 -7.26
C ALA A 20 5.20 38.97 -5.86
N PHE A 21 6.45 39.38 -5.68
CA PHE A 21 7.16 39.48 -4.41
C PHE A 21 6.51 40.59 -3.58
N PHE A 22 5.85 40.24 -2.47
CA PHE A 22 5.54 41.20 -1.42
C PHE A 22 5.74 40.54 -0.05
N MET A 23 6.83 40.96 0.57
CA MET A 23 7.25 40.65 1.93
C MET A 23 6.41 41.51 2.90
N VAL A 24 5.51 40.90 3.67
CA VAL A 24 4.90 41.50 4.86
C VAL A 24 4.97 40.49 6.01
N LEU A 25 5.50 40.98 7.12
CA LEU A 25 5.73 40.30 8.39
C LEU A 25 4.44 39.72 9.01
N SER A 26 4.57 38.47 9.45
CA SER A 26 4.00 37.85 10.68
C SER A 26 2.48 37.66 10.78
N PRO A 27 1.99 36.63 11.50
CA PRO A 27 2.69 35.69 12.37
C PRO A 27 2.87 34.31 11.73
N SER A 28 3.83 33.53 12.22
CA SER A 28 3.90 32.09 11.96
C SER A 28 2.55 31.47 12.33
N ILE A 29 1.68 31.28 11.35
CA ILE A 29 0.63 30.29 11.46
C ILE A 29 1.40 28.98 11.52
N SER A 30 1.51 28.50 12.75
CA SER A 30 1.77 27.11 13.08
C SER A 30 0.66 26.34 12.39
N ILE A 31 0.84 26.01 11.12
CA ILE A 31 0.25 24.79 10.58
C ILE A 31 1.02 23.73 11.33
N ALA A 32 0.53 23.42 12.54
CA ALA A 32 0.51 22.04 12.95
C ALA A 32 -0.09 21.36 11.74
N GLU A 33 0.80 20.73 10.97
CA GLU A 33 0.44 19.69 10.04
C GLU A 33 -0.51 18.84 10.87
N GLU A 34 -1.81 19.03 10.65
CA GLU A 34 -2.79 18.08 11.08
C GLU A 34 -2.36 16.84 10.34
N ALA A 35 -1.49 16.06 11.00
CA ALA A 35 -1.44 14.65 10.85
C ALA A 35 -2.90 14.26 11.01
N VAL A 36 -3.58 14.15 9.87
CA VAL A 36 -4.78 13.35 9.73
C VAL A 36 -4.27 11.96 10.04
N SER A 37 -4.12 11.70 11.33
CA SER A 37 -4.03 10.40 11.94
C SER A 37 -5.36 9.79 11.57
N HIS A 38 -5.40 9.12 10.41
CA HIS A 38 -6.34 8.05 10.19
C HIS A 38 -6.11 7.12 11.40
N PRO A 39 -7.05 7.02 12.34
CA PRO A 39 -6.99 5.92 13.26
C PRO A 39 -7.07 4.65 12.39
N ASP A 40 -6.29 3.63 12.75
CA ASP A 40 -6.44 2.23 12.29
C ASP A 40 -5.55 1.71 11.14
N GLU A 41 -4.74 2.51 10.46
CA GLU A 41 -3.69 1.95 9.57
C GLU A 41 -2.45 1.57 10.39
N LYS A 42 -2.40 0.32 10.88
CA LYS A 42 -1.24 -0.19 11.62
C LYS A 42 -0.11 -0.54 10.66
N GLU A 43 0.84 0.38 10.49
CA GLU A 43 2.08 0.07 9.77
C GLU A 43 2.94 -0.91 10.60
N ILE A 44 3.31 -2.04 10.00
CA ILE A 44 4.16 -3.06 10.62
C ILE A 44 5.36 -3.38 9.74
N THR A 45 6.41 -3.93 10.37
CA THR A 45 7.52 -4.55 9.65
C THR A 45 7.64 -6.00 10.10
N VAL A 46 7.67 -6.91 9.12
CA VAL A 46 7.79 -8.35 9.34
C VAL A 46 9.03 -8.87 8.63
N SER A 47 9.65 -9.91 9.20
CA SER A 47 10.75 -10.62 8.55
C SER A 47 10.41 -12.10 8.50
N GLY A 48 10.37 -12.66 7.30
CA GLY A 48 9.84 -14.00 7.08
C GLY A 48 10.26 -14.58 5.75
N THR A 49 9.76 -15.77 5.45
CA THR A 49 9.98 -16.45 4.17
C THR A 49 8.74 -16.27 3.31
N VAL A 50 8.92 -15.90 2.03
CA VAL A 50 7.81 -15.77 1.10
C VAL A 50 7.39 -17.17 0.63
N GLU A 51 6.13 -17.51 0.78
CA GLU A 51 5.55 -18.78 0.33
C GLU A 51 4.35 -18.53 -0.59
N LYS A 52 3.95 -19.56 -1.33
CA LYS A 52 2.82 -19.47 -2.27
C LYS A 52 1.51 -19.59 -1.50
N ALA A 53 0.64 -18.59 -1.61
CA ALA A 53 -0.70 -18.63 -1.04
C ALA A 53 -1.72 -19.20 -2.05
N ALA A 54 -1.60 -18.84 -3.33
CA ALA A 54 -2.48 -19.34 -4.38
C ALA A 54 -1.76 -19.50 -5.73
N ILE A 55 -2.24 -20.47 -6.50
CA ILE A 55 -1.75 -20.82 -7.84
C ILE A 55 -2.95 -20.94 -8.77
N ASP A 56 -2.84 -20.45 -10.00
CA ASP A 56 -3.88 -20.57 -11.02
C ASP A 56 -3.95 -21.97 -11.67
N GLU A 57 -4.89 -22.16 -12.60
CA GLU A 57 -5.06 -23.43 -13.33
C GLU A 57 -3.86 -23.82 -14.22
N LYS A 58 -2.95 -22.89 -14.50
CA LYS A 58 -1.75 -23.09 -15.32
C LYS A 58 -0.51 -23.38 -14.48
N GLY A 59 -0.60 -23.27 -13.16
CA GLY A 59 0.53 -23.45 -12.26
C GLY A 59 1.31 -22.16 -11.96
N GLU A 60 0.77 -20.99 -12.32
CA GLU A 60 1.38 -19.68 -12.04
C GLU A 60 0.98 -19.19 -10.65
N VAL A 61 1.94 -18.66 -9.89
CA VAL A 61 1.68 -18.11 -8.55
C VAL A 61 0.95 -16.78 -8.70
N ILE A 62 -0.26 -16.70 -8.14
CA ILE A 62 -1.12 -15.51 -8.22
C ILE A 62 -1.31 -14.80 -6.87
N ALA A 63 -0.91 -15.45 -5.77
CA ALA A 63 -0.84 -14.82 -4.45
C ALA A 63 0.29 -15.44 -3.63
N VAL A 64 0.90 -14.63 -2.77
CA VAL A 64 1.95 -15.04 -1.83
C VAL A 64 1.62 -14.59 -0.42
N GLU A 65 2.29 -15.24 0.53
CA GLU A 65 2.22 -14.93 1.95
C GLU A 65 3.62 -14.90 2.55
N ILE A 66 3.79 -14.16 3.65
CA ILE A 66 5.06 -14.09 4.38
C ILE A 66 4.92 -14.87 5.68
N TRP A 67 5.66 -15.98 5.79
CA TRP A 67 5.71 -16.80 6.99
C TRP A 67 6.77 -16.27 7.96
N VAL A 68 6.31 -15.84 9.14
CA VAL A 68 7.12 -15.24 10.19
C VAL A 68 7.23 -16.21 11.36
N ALA A 69 8.45 -16.58 11.72
CA ALA A 69 8.70 -17.39 12.90
C ALA A 69 8.56 -16.53 14.16
N GLN A 70 7.75 -16.97 15.12
CA GLN A 70 7.54 -16.35 16.42
C GLN A 70 7.83 -17.36 17.52
N GLY A 71 9.11 -17.51 17.86
CA GLY A 71 9.57 -18.56 18.78
C GLY A 71 9.34 -19.95 18.18
N ASP A 72 8.52 -20.76 18.85
CA ASP A 72 8.14 -22.11 18.40
C ASP A 72 6.90 -22.13 17.47
N ALA A 73 6.27 -20.97 17.24
CA ALA A 73 5.09 -20.82 16.39
C ALA A 73 5.42 -20.11 15.08
N TYR A 74 4.50 -20.18 14.12
CA TYR A 74 4.53 -19.40 12.88
C TYR A 74 3.27 -18.55 12.77
N ASP A 75 3.45 -17.33 12.29
CA ASP A 75 2.39 -16.42 11.87
C ASP A 75 2.53 -16.20 10.37
N TYR A 76 1.44 -15.89 9.68
CA TYR A 76 1.48 -15.61 8.25
C TYR A 76 0.72 -14.32 7.93
N TYR A 77 1.16 -13.68 6.85
CA TYR A 77 0.59 -12.44 6.34
C TYR A 77 0.34 -12.61 4.85
N LEU A 78 -0.92 -12.60 4.44
CA LEU A 78 -1.29 -12.58 3.03
C LEU A 78 -0.81 -11.27 2.42
N VAL A 79 -0.17 -11.33 1.26
CA VAL A 79 0.32 -10.13 0.58
C VAL A 79 -0.78 -9.60 -0.33
N ASN A 80 -1.12 -8.31 -0.18
CA ASN A 80 -2.09 -7.65 -1.04
C ASN A 80 -1.53 -7.43 -2.46
N ASP A 81 -2.42 -7.32 -3.45
CA ASP A 81 -2.09 -7.06 -4.85
C ASP A 81 -1.71 -5.58 -5.06
N THR A 82 -0.50 -5.24 -4.62
CA THR A 82 0.16 -3.95 -4.90
C THR A 82 1.36 -4.16 -5.82
N PRO A 83 1.90 -3.11 -6.47
CA PRO A 83 3.11 -3.25 -7.28
C PRO A 83 4.29 -3.88 -6.51
N ASP A 84 4.49 -3.51 -5.25
CA ASP A 84 5.52 -4.10 -4.39
C ASP A 84 5.16 -5.51 -3.92
N GLY A 85 3.87 -5.78 -3.65
CA GLY A 85 3.38 -7.12 -3.31
C GLY A 85 3.57 -8.11 -4.47
N ASN A 86 3.26 -7.71 -5.69
CA ASN A 86 3.46 -8.50 -6.90
C ASN A 86 4.92 -8.82 -7.17
N ALA A 87 5.85 -7.93 -6.78
CA ALA A 87 7.27 -8.22 -6.88
C ALA A 87 7.68 -9.42 -5.99
N LEU A 88 6.94 -9.69 -4.91
CA LEU A 88 7.18 -10.86 -4.04
C LEU A 88 6.76 -12.19 -4.69
N LEU A 89 5.90 -12.20 -5.71
CA LEU A 89 5.53 -13.43 -6.44
C LEU A 89 6.76 -14.14 -7.04
N GLY A 90 7.76 -13.36 -7.47
CA GLY A 90 9.03 -13.87 -8.00
C GLY A 90 10.05 -14.26 -6.93
N LEU A 91 9.72 -14.09 -5.64
CA LEU A 91 10.63 -14.28 -4.50
C LEU A 91 10.19 -15.44 -3.59
N VAL A 92 9.34 -16.34 -4.06
CA VAL A 92 8.95 -17.55 -3.34
C VAL A 92 10.20 -18.33 -2.89
N GLY A 93 10.24 -18.71 -1.62
CA GLY A 93 11.35 -19.36 -0.95
C GLY A 93 12.45 -18.41 -0.45
N ALA A 94 12.40 -17.13 -0.80
CA ALA A 94 13.35 -16.14 -0.31
C ALA A 94 12.94 -15.61 1.07
N LYS A 95 13.95 -15.29 1.89
CA LYS A 95 13.73 -14.53 3.13
C LYS A 95 13.69 -13.04 2.81
N VAL A 96 12.69 -12.35 3.34
CA VAL A 96 12.51 -10.90 3.12
C VAL A 96 12.16 -10.20 4.42
N THR A 97 12.51 -8.93 4.49
CA THR A 97 11.90 -7.98 5.42
C THR A 97 10.93 -7.11 4.63
N ALA A 98 9.66 -7.10 5.02
CA ALA A 98 8.62 -6.31 4.38
C ALA A 98 8.00 -5.32 5.38
N THR A 99 7.73 -4.09 4.94
CA THR A 99 7.01 -3.09 5.71
C THR A 99 5.78 -2.66 4.93
N GLY A 100 4.66 -2.56 5.62
CA GLY A 100 3.38 -2.26 5.01
C GLY A 100 2.28 -1.98 6.03
N ILE A 101 1.09 -1.69 5.55
CA ILE A 101 -0.10 -1.54 6.38
C ILE A 101 -0.68 -2.93 6.62
N LEU A 102 -0.94 -3.25 7.89
CA LEU A 102 -1.64 -4.47 8.30
C LEU A 102 -3.14 -4.17 8.37
N GLU A 103 -3.89 -4.99 7.66
CA GLU A 103 -5.35 -5.05 7.68
C GLU A 103 -5.78 -6.47 8.09
N GLU A 104 -6.99 -6.60 8.62
CA GLU A 104 -7.60 -7.90 8.91
C GLU A 104 -8.89 -7.98 8.09
N ASP A 105 -9.08 -9.08 7.35
CA ASP A 105 -10.31 -9.29 6.60
C ASP A 105 -11.47 -9.78 7.49
N GLU A 106 -12.65 -9.93 6.90
CA GLU A 106 -13.85 -10.41 7.62
C GLU A 106 -13.71 -11.83 8.18
N ASP A 107 -12.76 -12.61 7.64
CA ASP A 107 -12.45 -13.98 8.06
C ASP A 107 -11.33 -14.04 9.13
N GLY A 108 -10.74 -12.90 9.49
CA GLY A 108 -9.66 -12.79 10.47
C GLY A 108 -8.26 -13.03 9.89
N ASN A 109 -8.10 -13.05 8.56
CA ASN A 109 -6.79 -13.17 7.93
C ASN A 109 -6.04 -11.84 7.96
N LYS A 110 -4.75 -11.93 8.25
CA LYS A 110 -3.84 -10.78 8.23
C LYS A 110 -3.41 -10.49 6.81
N ILE A 111 -3.82 -9.33 6.30
CA ILE A 111 -3.44 -8.83 4.97
C ILE A 111 -2.40 -7.74 5.14
N LEU A 112 -1.24 -7.90 4.50
CA LEU A 112 -0.17 -6.93 4.47
C LEU A 112 -0.13 -6.23 3.12
N THR A 113 -0.52 -4.96 3.12
CA THR A 113 -0.36 -4.04 1.99
C THR A 113 1.08 -3.54 1.99
N VAL A 114 1.95 -4.24 1.25
CA VAL A 114 3.40 -3.96 1.20
C VAL A 114 3.67 -2.61 0.55
N LYS A 115 4.43 -1.76 1.24
CA LYS A 115 4.93 -0.46 0.76
C LYS A 115 6.42 -0.49 0.39
N LYS A 116 7.17 -1.39 1.01
CA LYS A 116 8.60 -1.61 0.76
C LYS A 116 9.01 -2.99 1.22
N TYR A 117 10.03 -3.55 0.58
CA TYR A 117 10.66 -4.79 1.03
C TYR A 117 12.16 -4.80 0.77
N SER A 118 12.86 -5.75 1.38
CA SER A 118 14.26 -6.03 1.14
C SER A 118 14.51 -7.53 1.25
N VAL A 119 15.22 -8.08 0.27
CA VAL A 119 15.60 -9.50 0.27
C VAL A 119 16.79 -9.70 1.20
N LEU A 120 16.66 -10.64 2.13
CA LEU A 120 17.71 -11.04 3.05
C LEU A 120 18.59 -12.10 2.36
N LYS A 121 19.89 -11.84 2.29
CA LYS A 121 20.89 -12.72 1.68
C LYS A 121 21.62 -13.55 2.72
#